data_AF-A0A644ZM91-F1
#
_entry.id   AF-A0A644ZM91-F1
#
_cell.length_a   1.000
_cell.length_b   1.000
_cell.length_c   1.000
_cell.angle_alpha   90.00
_cell.angle_beta   90.00
_cell.angle_gamma   90.00
#
_symmetry.space_group_name_H-M   'P 1'
#
loop_
_entity.id
_entity.type
_entity.pdbx_description
1 polymer ?
#
loop_
_entity_poly.entity_id
_entity_poly.type
_entity_poly.pdbx_seq_one_letter_code
_entity_poly.pdbx_strand_id
1 'polypeptide(L)'
;MTLATAAKVAATVLTNDKLRKTVGWIIAAVLSPLIVLMVIVFGFMSGGADHNAAVLDLCYYGGTIAGSVPEAYRQHIVDMQNSLTIVDSEIAAENSMVENGNGLNSNRVKAVFYSLYFGEENPSAVGVGQFVDCFV
;
A
#
# COMPACT_ATOMS: atom_id res chain seq x y z
N MET A 1 -22.39 -5.00 -37.34
CA MET A 1 -22.05 -3.66 -37.86
C MET A 1 -20.69 -3.76 -38.52
N THR A 2 -20.57 -3.43 -39.81
CA THR A 2 -19.26 -3.46 -40.50
C THR A 2 -18.50 -2.16 -40.22
N LEU A 3 -17.16 -2.18 -40.34
CA LEU A 3 -16.30 -1.00 -40.15
C LEU A 3 -16.73 0.19 -41.03
N ALA A 4 -17.09 -0.07 -42.29
CA ALA A 4 -17.58 0.95 -43.21
C ALA A 4 -18.89 1.60 -42.72
N THR A 5 -19.81 0.80 -42.16
CA THR A 5 -21.06 1.32 -41.59
C THR A 5 -20.80 2.14 -40.32
N ALA A 6 -19.84 1.73 -39.48
CA ALA A 6 -19.42 2.50 -38.31
C ALA A 6 -18.78 3.84 -38.67
N ALA A 7 -17.88 3.86 -39.65
CA ALA A 7 -17.25 5.07 -40.14
C ALA A 7 -18.28 6.06 -40.71
N LYS A 8 -19.27 5.57 -41.48
CA LYS A 8 -20.34 6.41 -42.05
C LYS A 8 -21.24 7.04 -40.99
N VAL A 9 -21.60 6.28 -39.95
CA VAL A 9 -22.37 6.80 -38.81
C VAL A 9 -21.56 7.84 -38.05
N ALA A 10 -20.29 7.57 -37.75
CA ALA A 10 -19.41 8.52 -37.08
C ALA A 10 -19.25 9.83 -37.87
N ALA A 11 -19.03 9.75 -39.19
CA ALA A 11 -18.93 10.92 -40.06
C ALA A 11 -20.23 11.75 -40.08
N THR A 12 -21.39 11.09 -40.04
CA THR A 12 -22.70 11.77 -40.00
C THR A 12 -22.91 12.49 -38.67
N VAL A 13 -22.54 11.85 -37.55
CA VAL A 13 -22.59 12.48 -36.22
C VAL A 13 -21.64 13.67 -36.15
N LEU A 14 -20.43 13.56 -36.72
CA LEU A 14 -19.41 14.60 -36.64
C LEU A 14 -19.74 15.83 -37.50
N THR A 15 -20.34 15.64 -38.67
CA THR A 15 -20.67 16.73 -39.61
C THR A 15 -21.99 17.44 -39.28
N ASN A 16 -22.84 16.85 -38.44
CA ASN A 16 -24.09 17.48 -38.01
C ASN A 16 -23.92 18.15 -36.62
N ASP A 17 -24.01 19.48 -36.57
CA ASP A 17 -23.76 20.25 -35.34
C ASP A 17 -24.68 19.86 -34.17
N LYS A 18 -25.97 19.59 -34.47
CA LYS A 18 -26.95 19.23 -33.44
C LYS A 18 -26.66 17.84 -32.87
N LEU A 19 -26.38 16.86 -33.73
CA LEU A 19 -26.02 15.50 -33.29
C LEU A 19 -24.68 15.48 -32.54
N ARG A 20 -23.67 16.20 -33.06
CA ARG A 20 -22.36 16.32 -32.42
C ARG A 20 -22.45 16.86 -31.00
N LYS A 21 -23.21 17.95 -30.81
CA LYS A 21 -23.43 18.55 -29.48
C LYS A 21 -24.17 17.60 -28.54
N THR A 22 -25.25 16.96 -29.02
CA THR A 22 -26.00 15.98 -28.21
C THR A 22 -25.11 14.83 -27.75
N VAL A 23 -24.33 14.24 -28.67
CA VAL A 23 -23.39 13.15 -28.33
C VAL A 23 -22.32 13.63 -27.36
N GLY A 24 -21.75 14.82 -27.57
CA GLY A 24 -20.79 15.42 -26.65
C GLY A 24 -21.35 15.59 -25.24
N TRP A 25 -22.59 16.06 -25.10
CA TRP A 25 -23.26 16.19 -23.80
C TRP A 25 -23.55 14.85 -23.14
N ILE A 26 -23.92 13.81 -23.91
CA ILE A 26 -24.09 12.45 -23.38
C ILE A 26 -22.75 11.92 -22.87
N ILE A 27 -21.68 12.06 -23.64
CA ILE A 27 -20.33 11.66 -23.23
C ILE A 27 -19.93 12.40 -21.95
N ALA A 28 -20.15 13.72 -21.88
CA ALA A 28 -19.87 14.51 -20.69
C ALA A 28 -20.69 14.04 -19.47
N ALA A 29 -21.98 13.78 -19.64
CA ALA A 29 -22.87 13.32 -18.57
C ALA A 29 -22.49 11.94 -18.04
N VAL A 30 -21.91 11.07 -18.88
CA VAL A 30 -21.45 9.72 -18.48
C VAL A 30 -20.04 9.76 -17.89
N LEU A 31 -19.10 10.43 -18.57
CA LEU A 31 -17.69 10.45 -18.16
C LEU A 31 -17.43 11.36 -16.96
N SER A 32 -18.17 12.47 -16.81
CA SER A 32 -17.96 13.38 -15.68
C SER A 32 -18.13 12.69 -14.32
N PRO A 33 -19.24 11.98 -14.01
CA PRO A 33 -19.35 11.28 -12.73
C PRO A 33 -18.34 10.13 -12.59
N LEU A 34 -17.99 9.45 -13.68
CA LEU A 34 -16.99 8.37 -13.64
C LEU A 34 -15.60 8.90 -13.29
N ILE A 35 -15.20 10.03 -13.87
CA ILE A 35 -13.91 10.68 -13.57
C ILE A 35 -13.89 11.14 -12.12
N VAL A 36 -14.97 11.78 -11.64
CA VAL A 36 -15.07 12.19 -10.23
C VAL A 36 -14.95 10.99 -9.30
N LEU A 37 -15.64 9.89 -9.60
CA LEU A 37 -15.55 8.67 -8.81
C LEU A 37 -14.11 8.12 -8.78
N MET A 38 -13.43 8.10 -9.94
CA MET A 38 -12.03 7.66 -10.02
C MET A 38 -11.10 8.55 -9.19
N VAL A 39 -11.25 9.88 -9.28
CA VAL A 39 -10.47 10.82 -8.48
C VAL A 39 -10.67 10.57 -6.97
N ILE A 40 -11.90 10.32 -6.55
CA ILE A 40 -12.21 10.03 -5.15
C ILE A 40 -11.55 8.72 -4.72
N VAL A 41 -11.74 7.63 -5.47
CA VAL A 41 -11.18 6.31 -5.15
C VAL A 41 -9.66 6.36 -5.11
N PHE A 42 -9.01 6.92 -6.13
CA PHE A 42 -7.56 7.03 -6.18
C PHE A 42 -7.02 7.99 -5.11
N GLY A 43 -7.76 9.05 -4.78
CA GLY A 43 -7.41 9.94 -3.67
C GLY A 43 -7.40 9.21 -2.33
N PHE A 44 -8.44 8.42 -2.03
CA PHE A 44 -8.48 7.61 -0.81
C PHE A 44 -7.38 6.54 -0.77
N MET A 45 -7.17 5.83 -1.88
CA MET A 45 -6.12 4.81 -1.97
C MET A 45 -4.72 5.41 -1.81
N SER A 46 -4.44 6.55 -2.46
CA SER A 46 -3.15 7.25 -2.36
C SER A 46 -2.91 7.75 -0.93
N GLY A 47 -3.90 8.43 -0.34
CA GLY A 47 -3.76 8.93 1.04
C GLY A 47 -3.60 7.80 2.06
N GLY A 48 -4.28 6.67 1.85
CA GLY A 48 -4.08 5.47 2.66
C GLY A 48 -2.68 4.87 2.49
N ALA A 49 -2.16 4.80 1.26
CA ALA A 49 -0.80 4.33 0.99
C ALA A 49 0.25 5.22 1.64
N ASP A 50 0.12 6.55 1.54
CA ASP A 50 1.00 7.52 2.18
C ASP A 50 0.97 7.39 3.71
N HIS A 51 -0.22 7.20 4.28
CA HIS A 51 -0.38 6.97 5.72
C HIS A 51 0.30 5.67 6.17
N ASN A 52 0.08 4.57 5.43
CA ASN A 52 0.67 3.27 5.75
C ASN A 52 2.20 3.30 5.64
N ALA A 53 2.74 4.02 4.65
CA ALA A 53 4.19 4.21 4.51
C ALA A 53 4.77 5.02 5.68
N ALA A 54 4.10 6.10 6.08
CA ALA A 54 4.53 6.90 7.23
C ALA A 54 4.49 6.11 8.55
N VAL A 55 3.49 5.23 8.72
CA VAL A 55 3.40 4.33 9.87
C VAL A 55 4.53 3.28 9.83
N LEU A 56 4.81 2.71 8.67
CA LEU A 56 5.93 1.78 8.51
C LEU A 56 7.27 2.43 8.88
N ASP A 57 7.50 3.68 8.46
CA ASP A 57 8.69 4.45 8.83
C ASP A 57 8.76 4.67 10.34
N LEU A 58 7.64 5.02 10.99
CA LEU A 58 7.56 5.13 12.45
C LEU A 58 7.87 3.78 13.12
N CYS A 59 7.38 2.67 12.59
CA CYS A 59 7.67 1.33 13.12
C CYS A 59 9.15 0.95 13.00
N TYR A 60 9.79 1.30 11.87
CA TYR A 60 11.19 0.94 11.59
C TYR A 60 12.20 1.83 12.31
N TYR A 61 11.94 3.13 12.37
CA TYR A 61 12.92 4.13 12.76
C TYR A 61 12.54 4.90 14.02
N GLY A 62 11.35 4.64 14.58
CA GLY A 62 10.82 5.39 15.70
C GLY A 62 10.38 6.80 15.30
N GLY A 63 10.22 7.67 16.30
CA GLY A 63 9.82 9.07 16.11
C GLY A 63 8.58 9.45 16.92
N THR A 64 8.08 10.66 16.68
CA THR A 64 6.90 11.16 17.38
C THR A 64 5.62 10.73 16.67
N ILE A 65 4.84 9.86 17.31
CA ILE A 65 3.50 9.50 16.83
C ILE A 65 2.56 10.68 17.06
N ALA A 66 2.01 11.25 15.99
CA ALA A 66 1.15 12.42 16.03
C ALA A 66 -0.02 12.26 17.02
N GLY A 67 -0.37 13.33 17.74
CA GLY A 67 -1.46 13.31 18.72
C GLY A 67 -2.85 13.01 18.13
N SER A 68 -3.01 13.17 16.81
CA SER A 68 -4.23 12.84 16.07
C SER A 68 -4.41 11.34 15.81
N VAL A 69 -3.38 10.53 16.03
CA VAL A 69 -3.46 9.07 15.86
C VAL A 69 -4.32 8.47 16.99
N PRO A 70 -5.37 7.68 16.68
CA PRO A 70 -6.20 7.01 17.68
C PRO A 70 -5.36 6.13 18.62
N GLU A 71 -5.73 6.07 19.90
CA GLU A 71 -4.91 5.40 20.92
C GLU A 71 -4.67 3.91 20.64
N ALA A 72 -5.70 3.19 20.20
CA ALA A 72 -5.54 1.79 19.81
C ALA A 72 -4.54 1.60 18.67
N TYR A 73 -4.49 2.55 17.72
CA TYR A 73 -3.53 2.50 16.62
C TYR A 73 -2.14 2.96 17.04
N ARG A 74 -2.04 3.91 17.98
CA ARG A 74 -0.77 4.28 18.62
C ARG A 74 -0.15 3.07 19.30
N GLN A 75 -0.94 2.31 20.06
CA GLN A 75 -0.48 1.11 20.74
C GLN A 75 0.04 0.08 19.73
N HIS A 76 -0.70 -0.14 18.64
CA HIS A 76 -0.27 -1.02 17.55
C HIS A 76 1.09 -0.62 16.95
N ILE A 77 1.33 0.68 16.72
CA ILE A 77 2.64 1.17 16.24
C ILE A 77 3.75 0.84 17.25
N VAL A 78 3.51 1.08 18.54
CA VAL A 78 4.47 0.81 19.61
C VAL A 78 4.76 -0.68 19.73
N ASP A 79 3.75 -1.53 19.64
CA ASP A 79 3.90 -2.98 19.69
C ASP A 79 4.74 -3.47 18.51
N MET A 80 4.48 -2.95 17.31
CA MET A 80 5.30 -3.28 16.13
C MET A 80 6.75 -2.77 16.26
N GLN A 81 6.99 -1.58 16.81
CA GLN A 81 8.35 -1.08 17.10
C GLN A 81 9.11 -2.04 18.03
N ASN A 82 8.44 -2.51 19.09
CA ASN A 82 9.01 -3.47 20.02
C ASN A 82 9.31 -4.81 19.34
N SER A 83 8.38 -5.32 18.52
CA SER A 83 8.57 -6.56 17.77
C SER A 83 9.73 -6.47 16.78
N LEU A 84 9.86 -5.38 16.03
CA LEU A 84 10.97 -5.18 15.10
C LEU A 84 12.31 -5.04 15.82
N THR A 85 12.32 -4.50 17.05
CA THR A 85 13.52 -4.48 17.90
C THR A 85 13.93 -5.89 18.31
N ILE A 86 12.97 -6.76 18.65
CA ILE A 86 13.26 -8.17 18.95
C ILE A 86 13.77 -8.89 17.69
N VAL A 87 13.15 -8.65 16.52
CA VAL A 87 13.63 -9.20 15.24
C VAL A 87 15.08 -8.80 14.98
N ASP A 88 15.44 -7.53 15.17
CA ASP A 88 16.83 -7.07 15.01
C ASP A 88 17.80 -7.76 15.99
N SER A 89 17.36 -8.05 17.22
CA SER A 89 18.14 -8.79 18.21
C SER A 89 18.39 -10.25 17.78
N GLU A 90 17.37 -10.95 17.31
CA GLU A 90 17.50 -12.34 16.84
C GLU A 90 18.38 -12.41 15.58
N ILE A 91 18.23 -11.46 14.64
CA ILE A 91 19.11 -11.34 13.48
C ILE A 91 20.57 -11.12 13.90
N ALA A 92 20.82 -10.30 14.90
CA ALA A 92 22.17 -10.05 15.41
C ALA A 92 22.78 -11.31 16.04
N ALA A 93 21.97 -12.10 16.75
CA ALA A 93 22.38 -13.39 17.31
C ALA A 93 22.78 -14.37 16.19
N GLU A 94 21.93 -14.58 15.18
CA GLU A 94 22.23 -15.47 14.04
C GLU A 94 23.47 -15.01 13.27
N ASN A 95 23.57 -13.71 12.99
CA ASN A 95 24.71 -13.16 12.26
C ASN A 95 26.04 -13.28 13.03
N SER A 96 26.01 -13.39 14.36
CA SER A 96 27.21 -13.61 15.16
C SER A 96 27.78 -15.03 15.01
N MET A 97 26.96 -15.97 14.54
CA MET A 97 27.33 -17.38 14.33
C MET A 97 27.78 -17.69 12.89
N VAL A 98 27.67 -16.71 11.97
CA VAL A 98 28.06 -16.89 10.56
C VAL A 98 29.58 -16.78 10.42
N GLU A 99 30.25 -17.91 10.16
CA GLU A 99 31.70 -17.96 9.95
C GLU A 99 32.14 -17.49 8.55
N ASN A 100 31.32 -17.75 7.51
CA ASN A 100 31.62 -17.42 6.12
C ASN A 100 30.35 -17.01 5.36
N GLY A 101 30.34 -15.81 4.76
CA GLY A 101 29.24 -15.32 3.93
C GLY A 101 28.67 -13.98 4.41
N ASN A 102 27.61 -13.51 3.73
CA ASN A 102 26.84 -12.36 4.18
C ASN A 102 25.76 -12.86 5.15
N GLY A 103 25.70 -12.27 6.35
CA GLY A 103 24.61 -12.52 7.29
C GLY A 103 23.23 -12.09 6.76
N LEU A 104 22.20 -12.37 7.55
CA LEU A 104 20.81 -12.00 7.28
C LEU A 104 20.67 -10.49 7.05
N ASN A 105 19.94 -10.14 5.99
CA ASN A 105 19.60 -8.76 5.69
C ASN A 105 18.41 -8.32 6.55
N SER A 106 18.67 -7.48 7.56
CA SER A 106 17.64 -7.04 8.51
C SER A 106 16.43 -6.39 7.84
N ASN A 107 16.62 -5.56 6.82
CA ASN A 107 15.49 -4.93 6.13
C ASN A 107 14.56 -5.95 5.46
N ARG A 108 15.12 -7.01 4.85
CA ARG A 108 14.31 -8.06 4.20
C ARG A 108 13.55 -8.88 5.24
N VAL A 109 14.21 -9.29 6.32
CA VAL A 109 13.59 -10.09 7.38
C VAL A 109 12.48 -9.29 8.07
N LYS A 110 12.75 -8.03 8.45
CA LYS A 110 11.74 -7.13 9.02
C LYS A 110 10.57 -6.87 8.06
N ALA A 111 10.82 -6.75 6.75
CA ALA A 111 9.75 -6.51 5.78
C ALA A 111 8.80 -7.71 5.68
N VAL A 112 9.34 -8.93 5.71
CA VAL A 112 8.53 -10.16 5.77
C VAL A 112 7.78 -10.23 7.10
N PHE A 113 8.44 -9.96 8.23
CA PHE A 113 7.81 -9.95 9.55
C PHE A 113 6.62 -8.99 9.61
N TYR A 114 6.86 -7.73 9.22
CA TYR A 114 5.81 -6.71 9.17
C TYR A 114 4.66 -7.16 8.27
N SER A 115 4.94 -7.67 7.07
CA SER A 115 3.90 -8.11 6.13
C SER A 115 3.01 -9.23 6.68
N LEU A 116 3.58 -10.15 7.47
CA LEU A 116 2.84 -11.27 8.07
C LEU A 116 2.06 -10.86 9.31
N TYR A 117 2.62 -9.96 10.13
CA TYR A 117 2.11 -9.68 11.47
C TYR A 117 1.62 -8.24 11.67
N PHE A 118 1.46 -7.45 10.60
CA PHE A 118 0.95 -6.07 10.72
C PHE A 118 -0.45 -6.00 11.35
N GLY A 119 -1.25 -7.06 11.28
CA GLY A 119 -2.60 -7.10 11.87
C GLY A 119 -2.68 -7.83 13.21
N GLU A 120 -1.56 -8.31 13.74
CA GLU A 120 -1.52 -9.12 14.96
C GLU A 120 -1.66 -8.24 16.21
N GLU A 121 -2.39 -8.72 17.22
CA GLU A 121 -2.63 -7.96 18.46
C GLU A 121 -1.35 -7.87 19.31
N ASN A 122 -0.52 -8.92 19.28
CA ASN A 122 0.78 -8.91 19.94
C ASN A 122 1.84 -9.60 19.05
N PRO A 123 2.40 -8.88 18.05
CA PRO A 123 3.36 -9.47 17.11
C PRO A 123 4.63 -9.97 17.81
N SER A 124 4.99 -9.46 19.00
CA SER A 124 6.16 -9.93 19.74
C SER A 124 6.01 -11.36 20.27
N ALA A 125 4.78 -11.85 20.41
CA ALA A 125 4.49 -13.18 20.96
C ALA A 125 4.53 -14.31 19.92
N VAL A 126 4.71 -14.01 18.63
CA VAL A 126 4.60 -14.98 17.52
C VAL A 126 5.81 -15.93 17.39
N GLY A 127 6.73 -15.92 18.36
CA GLY A 127 7.95 -16.73 18.32
C GLY A 127 8.98 -16.17 17.34
N VAL A 128 9.43 -14.93 17.58
CA VAL A 128 10.35 -14.20 16.67
C VAL A 128 11.62 -14.98 16.32
N GLY A 129 12.21 -15.71 17.28
CA GLY A 129 13.38 -16.57 17.00
C GLY A 129 13.09 -17.64 15.94
N GLN A 130 12.00 -18.41 16.08
CA GLN A 130 11.59 -19.41 15.10
C GLN A 130 11.29 -18.78 13.72
N PHE A 131 10.78 -17.55 13.71
CA PHE A 131 10.58 -16.80 12.49
C PHE A 131 11.92 -16.43 11.82
N VAL A 132 12.91 -15.94 12.59
CA VAL A 132 14.23 -15.58 12.05
C VAL A 132 15.01 -16.82 11.58
N ASP A 133 14.89 -17.94 12.28
CA ASP A 133 15.50 -19.23 11.91
C ASP A 133 15.07 -19.71 10.52
N CYS A 134 13.90 -19.31 10.02
CA CYS A 134 13.43 -19.68 8.68
C CYS A 134 14.28 -19.05 7.54
N PHE A 135 15.21 -18.15 7.84
CA PHE A 135 16.06 -17.46 6.87
C PHE A 135 17.52 -17.93 6.87
N VAL A 136 17.90 -18.85 7.76
CA VAL A 136 19.25 -19.42 7.93
C VAL A 136 19.33 -20.79 7.25
#